data_AF-A0AAV5ECY6-F1
#
_entry.id   AF-A0AAV5ECY6-F1
#
_cell.length_a   1.000
_cell.length_b   1.000
_cell.length_c   1.000
_cell.angle_alpha   90.00
_cell.angle_beta   90.00
_cell.angle_gamma   90.00
#
_symmetry.space_group_name_H-M   'P 1'
#
loop_
_entity.id
_entity.type
_entity.pdbx_description
1 polymer ?
#
loop_
_entity_poly.entity_id
_entity_poly.type
_entity_poly.pdbx_seq_one_letter_code
_entity_poly.pdbx_strand_id
1 'polypeptide(L)'
;MAADRYGMERLKLICEDKLCRHISLNTVGTTLVLAEQHHCKRLKHVCFEFIKTQKKLDVVVATDGFQHLTKSCPFVLFELIVKLGEDN
;
A
#
# COMPACT_ATOMS: atom_id res chain seq x y z
N MET A 1 -20.56 -22.52 -10.23
CA MET A 1 -19.55 -21.93 -9.33
C MET A 1 -18.69 -20.97 -10.12
N ALA A 2 -19.08 -19.69 -10.19
CA ALA A 2 -18.34 -18.61 -10.85
C ALA A 2 -18.77 -17.27 -10.24
N ALA A 3 -20.04 -17.13 -9.86
CA ALA A 3 -20.59 -15.93 -9.21
C ALA A 3 -19.82 -15.50 -7.95
N ASP A 4 -19.30 -16.44 -7.15
CA ASP A 4 -18.59 -16.11 -5.90
C ASP A 4 -17.21 -15.47 -6.17
N ARG A 5 -16.49 -15.92 -7.21
CA ARG A 5 -15.21 -15.34 -7.61
C ARG A 5 -15.38 -13.96 -8.25
N TYR A 6 -16.39 -13.79 -9.10
CA TYR A 6 -16.74 -12.49 -9.68
C TYR A 6 -17.26 -11.50 -8.63
N GLY A 7 -17.99 -11.99 -7.62
CA GLY A 7 -18.43 -11.20 -6.47
C GLY A 7 -17.25 -10.72 -5.63
N MET A 8 -16.29 -11.61 -5.34
CA MET A 8 -15.06 -11.27 -4.61
C MET A 8 -14.18 -10.28 -5.37
N GLU A 9 -13.99 -10.43 -6.68
CA GLU A 9 -13.18 -9.49 -7.48
C GLU A 9 -13.80 -8.09 -7.51
N ARG A 10 -15.13 -8.00 -7.61
CA ARG A 10 -15.84 -6.71 -7.61
C ARG A 10 -15.85 -6.07 -6.21
N LEU A 11 -15.99 -6.88 -5.16
CA LEU A 11 -15.82 -6.44 -3.77
C LEU A 11 -14.40 -5.97 -3.49
N LYS A 12 -13.39 -6.68 -4.00
CA LYS A 12 -11.97 -6.32 -3.91
C LYS A 12 -11.73 -4.95 -4.54
N LEU A 13 -12.29 -4.67 -5.71
CA LEU A 13 -12.19 -3.36 -6.35
C LEU A 13 -12.83 -2.22 -5.53
N ILE A 14 -13.98 -2.49 -4.90
CA ILE A 14 -14.68 -1.53 -4.03
C ILE A 14 -13.88 -1.30 -2.73
N CYS A 15 -13.30 -2.35 -2.16
CA CYS A 15 -12.39 -2.25 -1.03
C CYS A 15 -11.14 -1.46 -1.41
N GLU A 16 -10.56 -1.69 -2.59
CA GLU A 16 -9.41 -0.92 -3.08
C GLU A 16 -9.74 0.58 -3.21
N ASP A 17 -10.91 0.95 -3.72
CA ASP A 17 -11.33 2.37 -3.81
C ASP A 17 -11.54 2.99 -2.42
N LYS A 18 -12.17 2.26 -1.49
CA LYS A 18 -12.38 2.74 -0.12
C LYS A 18 -11.07 2.84 0.65
N LEU A 19 -10.20 1.83 0.57
CA LEU A 19 -8.89 1.86 1.22
C LEU A 19 -8.05 2.99 0.64
N CYS A 20 -8.06 3.20 -0.69
CA CYS A 20 -7.41 4.34 -1.35
C CYS A 20 -7.83 5.69 -0.74
N ARG A 21 -9.13 5.88 -0.48
CA ARG A 21 -9.66 7.10 0.17
C ARG A 21 -9.29 7.22 1.65
N HIS A 22 -8.95 6.10 2.31
CA HIS A 22 -8.58 6.03 3.72
C HIS A 22 -7.05 5.91 3.95
N ILE A 23 -6.24 6.04 2.90
CA ILE A 23 -4.78 6.09 3.04
C ILE A 23 -4.41 7.37 3.81
N SER A 24 -3.79 7.16 4.97
CA SER A 24 -3.27 8.19 5.86
C SER A 24 -1.85 7.81 6.27
N LEU A 25 -1.09 8.74 6.83
CA LEU A 25 0.30 8.48 7.28
C LEU A 25 0.42 7.24 8.17
N ASN A 26 -0.58 6.98 9.02
CA ASN A 26 -0.60 5.84 9.93
C ASN A 26 -1.09 4.53 9.30
N THR A 27 -1.91 4.61 8.24
CA THR A 27 -2.55 3.45 7.62
C THR A 27 -1.86 3.01 6.33
N VAL A 28 -0.99 3.84 5.74
CA VAL A 28 -0.31 3.53 4.48
C VAL A 28 0.58 2.30 4.58
N GLY A 29 1.26 2.09 5.72
CA GLY A 29 2.08 0.90 5.93
C GLY A 29 1.24 -0.39 5.96
N THR A 30 0.16 -0.42 6.75
CA THR A 30 -0.76 -1.57 6.81
C THR A 30 -1.46 -1.80 5.47
N THR A 31 -1.88 -0.74 4.78
CA THR A 31 -2.53 -0.81 3.47
C THR A 31 -1.59 -1.40 2.42
N LEU A 32 -0.30 -1.05 2.49
CA LEU A 32 0.73 -1.55 1.59
C LEU A 32 1.05 -3.04 1.83
N VAL A 33 1.05 -3.49 3.10
CA VAL A 33 1.13 -4.93 3.43
C VAL A 33 -0.06 -5.69 2.84
N LEU A 34 -1.28 -5.17 3.03
CA LEU A 34 -2.49 -5.79 2.49
C LEU A 34 -2.46 -5.82 0.95
N ALA A 35 -1.97 -4.74 0.33
CA ALA A 35 -1.84 -4.68 -1.12
C ALA A 35 -0.88 -5.76 -1.63
N GLU A 36 0.25 -5.97 -0.96
CA GLU A 36 1.20 -7.03 -1.32
C GLU A 36 0.61 -8.43 -1.09
N GLN A 37 0.00 -8.67 0.08
CA GLN A 37 -0.62 -9.96 0.42
C GLN A 37 -1.73 -10.37 -0.56
N HIS A 38 -2.51 -9.41 -1.04
CA HIS A 38 -3.59 -9.64 -1.99
C HIS A 38 -3.17 -9.47 -3.46
N HIS A 39 -1.88 -9.23 -3.74
CA HIS A 39 -1.35 -8.90 -5.07
C HIS A 39 -2.11 -7.76 -5.77
N CYS A 40 -2.61 -6.79 -5.00
CA CYS A 40 -3.32 -5.59 -5.45
C CYS A 40 -2.33 -4.55 -5.98
N LYS A 41 -1.95 -4.67 -7.25
CA LYS A 41 -1.01 -3.74 -7.90
C LYS A 41 -1.47 -2.27 -7.85
N ARG A 42 -2.78 -2.03 -7.97
CA ARG A 42 -3.35 -0.68 -8.00
C ARG A 42 -3.23 0.00 -6.63
N LEU A 43 -3.61 -0.69 -5.55
CA LEU A 43 -3.49 -0.17 -4.18
C LEU A 43 -2.03 0.06 -3.78
N LYS A 44 -1.12 -0.85 -4.17
CA LYS A 44 0.33 -0.70 -3.97
C LYS A 44 0.87 0.55 -4.65
N HIS A 45 0.48 0.78 -5.91
CA HIS A 45 0.89 1.97 -6.67
C HIS A 45 0.40 3.27 -6.01
N VAL A 46 -0.86 3.33 -5.61
CA VAL A 46 -1.41 4.52 -4.92
C VAL A 46 -0.68 4.76 -3.59
N CYS A 47 -0.37 3.72 -2.81
CA CYS A 47 0.39 3.88 -1.57
C CYS A 47 1.79 4.47 -1.84
N PHE A 48 2.47 4.00 -2.88
CA PHE A 48 3.78 4.52 -3.26
C PHE A 48 3.72 5.98 -3.70
N GLU A 49 2.75 6.35 -4.54
CA GLU A 49 2.51 7.75 -4.93
C GLU A 49 2.17 8.62 -3.74
N PHE A 50 1.30 8.14 -2.83
CA PHE A 50 0.98 8.85 -1.59
C PHE A 50 2.25 9.11 -0.78
N ILE A 51 3.09 8.10 -0.57
CA ILE A 51 4.36 8.23 0.16
C ILE A 51 5.30 9.21 -0.53
N LYS A 52 5.43 9.16 -1.87
CA LYS A 52 6.21 10.14 -2.65
C LYS A 52 5.72 11.58 -2.45
N THR A 53 4.41 11.80 -2.44
CA THR A 53 3.83 13.13 -2.22
C THR A 53 3.95 13.61 -0.76
N GLN A 54 4.26 12.72 0.19
CA GLN A 54 4.46 13.12 1.58
C GLN A 54 5.82 13.78 1.78
N LYS A 55 5.79 15.09 2.09
CA LYS A 55 6.98 15.85 2.51
C LYS A 55 7.61 15.37 3.82
N LYS A 56 6.88 14.54 4.60
CA LYS A 56 7.30 14.02 5.92
C LYS A 56 7.38 12.50 5.89
N LEU A 57 8.25 11.97 5.04
CA LEU A 57 8.60 10.54 4.99
C LEU A 57 9.00 10.01 6.37
N ASP A 58 9.73 10.79 7.17
CA ASP A 58 10.12 10.45 8.54
C ASP A 58 8.92 10.05 9.43
N VAL A 59 7.82 10.79 9.33
CA VAL A 59 6.59 10.49 10.08
C VAL A 59 5.94 9.22 9.56
N VAL A 60 5.98 8.98 8.24
CA VAL A 60 5.45 7.74 7.65
C VAL A 60 6.24 6.53 8.15
N VAL A 61 7.57 6.57 8.11
CA VAL A 61 8.43 5.45 8.54
C VAL A 61 8.39 5.22 10.05
N ALA A 62 8.09 6.26 10.84
CA ALA A 62 7.91 6.15 12.27
C ALA A 62 6.57 5.50 12.68
N THR A 63 5.62 5.35 11.76
CA THR A 63 4.32 4.73 12.09
C THR A 63 4.45 3.23 12.31
N ASP A 64 3.67 2.71 13.26
CA ASP A 64 3.64 1.28 13.59
C ASP A 64 3.28 0.43 12.36
N GLY A 65 2.33 0.89 11.54
CA GLY A 65 1.94 0.22 10.31
C GLY A 65 3.09 0.09 9.30
N PHE A 66 3.98 1.09 9.24
CA PHE A 66 5.15 1.04 8.35
C PHE A 66 6.28 0.19 8.94
N GLN A 67 6.50 0.22 10.25
CA GLN A 67 7.43 -0.70 10.91
C GLN A 67 6.98 -2.16 10.78
N HIS A 68 5.67 -2.41 10.80
CA HIS A 68 5.12 -3.74 10.57
C HIS A 68 5.33 -4.18 9.12
N LEU A 69 5.21 -3.26 8.16
CA LEU A 69 5.53 -3.51 6.75
C LEU A 69 6.99 -3.94 6.57
N THR A 70 7.95 -3.25 7.20
CA THR A 70 9.37 -3.59 7.03
C THR A 70 9.71 -4.98 7.58
N LYS A 71 9.01 -5.42 8.65
CA LYS A 71 9.14 -6.77 9.22
C LYS A 71 8.44 -7.84 8.40
N SER A 72 7.24 -7.54 7.89
CA SER A 72 6.40 -8.51 7.18
C SER A 72 6.82 -8.72 5.73
N CYS A 73 7.20 -7.63 5.05
CA CYS A 73 7.45 -7.62 3.61
C CYS A 73 8.63 -6.69 3.29
N PRO A 74 9.88 -7.07 3.63
CA PRO A 74 11.05 -6.23 3.40
C PRO A 74 11.30 -5.92 1.92
N PHE A 75 10.88 -6.80 1.00
CA PHE A 75 11.00 -6.56 -0.46
C PHE A 75 10.21 -5.33 -0.92
N VAL A 76 9.01 -5.12 -0.37
CA VAL A 76 8.15 -3.98 -0.72
C VAL A 76 8.79 -2.66 -0.28
N LEU A 77 9.50 -2.68 0.86
CA LEU A 77 10.30 -1.53 1.30
C LEU A 77 11.43 -1.23 0.32
N PHE A 78 12.17 -2.25 -0.13
CA PHE A 78 13.22 -2.05 -1.14
C PHE A 78 12.66 -1.47 -2.44
N GLU A 79 11.54 -2.00 -2.95
CA GLU A 79 10.85 -1.45 -4.13
C GLU A 79 10.46 0.03 -3.95
N LEU A 80 9.96 0.38 -2.77
CA LEU A 80 9.59 1.75 -2.44
C LEU A 80 10.82 2.67 -2.42
N ILE A 81 11.93 2.23 -1.82
CA ILE A 81 13.20 2.99 -1.77
C ILE A 81 13.74 3.22 -3.19
N VAL A 82 13.71 2.19 -4.05
CA VAL A 82 14.12 2.31 -5.45
C VAL A 82 13.25 3.35 -6.16
N LYS A 83 11.92 3.26 -6.03
CA LYS A 83 11.02 4.25 -6.66
C LYS A 83 11.20 5.67 -6.15
N LEU A 84 11.54 5.84 -4.88
CA LEU A 84 11.85 7.16 -4.30
C LEU A 84 13.15 7.74 -4.86
N GLY A 85 14.12 6.90 -5.22
CA GLY A 85 15.40 7.30 -5.81
C GLY A 85 15.36 7.60 -7.31
N GLU A 86 14.32 7.17 -8.04
CA GLU A 86 14.19 7.41 -9.48
C GLU A 86 13.70 8.83 -9.85
N ASP A 87 13.40 9.69 -8.88
CA ASP A 87 12.98 11.09 -9.06
C ASP A 87 14.15 12.10 -9.04
N ASN A 88 15.36 11.72 -9.51
CA ASN A 88 16.53 12.60 -9.61
C ASN A 88 17.04 12.79 -11.04
#